data_AF-A0A5B6X534-F1
#
_entry.id   AF-A0A5B6X534-F1
#
_cell.length_a   1.000
_cell.length_b   1.000
_cell.length_c   1.000
_cell.angle_alpha   90.00
_cell.angle_beta   90.00
_cell.angle_gamma   90.00
#
_symmetry.space_group_name_H-M   'P 1'
#
loop_
_entity.id
_entity.type
_entity.pdbx_description
1 polymer ?
#
loop_
_entity_poly.entity_id
_entity_poly.type
_entity_poly.pdbx_seq_one_letter_code
_entity_poly.pdbx_strand_id
1 'polypeptide(L)'
;MPRTQFRSGIRARGVTFSVRRERPPVDKIQKQWAEEFRASKDDDPEKAKFWLENTIRVFDELSCRPEECMKCVVSLLRDSAYQWWNTIVSVVQRERVNWEFFQEEFWKKYISQRFID
;
A
#
# COMPACT_ATOMS: atom_id res chain seq x y z
N MET A 1 33.49 60.92 -23.45
CA MET A 1 33.17 60.59 -22.04
C MET A 1 31.97 61.45 -21.62
N PRO A 2 30.98 60.98 -20.85
CA PRO A 2 30.58 59.61 -20.50
C PRO A 2 29.19 59.21 -21.06
N ARG A 3 28.95 57.89 -21.12
CA ARG A 3 27.69 57.25 -21.52
C ARG A 3 26.78 57.10 -20.30
N THR A 4 25.53 57.55 -20.42
CA THR A 4 24.49 57.37 -19.40
C THR A 4 23.83 56.00 -19.55
N GLN A 5 23.77 55.25 -18.44
CA GLN A 5 23.00 54.02 -18.26
C GLN A 5 21.50 54.28 -18.47
N PHE A 6 20.78 53.35 -19.09
CA PHE A 6 19.42 53.05 -18.65
C PHE A 6 19.11 51.55 -18.75
N ARG A 7 18.42 51.11 -17.71
CA ARG A 7 18.11 49.76 -17.28
C ARG A 7 17.17 49.02 -18.24
N SER A 8 17.29 47.70 -18.31
CA SER A 8 16.20 46.71 -18.21
C SER A 8 16.76 45.38 -18.72
N GLY A 9 16.58 44.21 -18.13
CA GLY A 9 15.71 43.74 -17.07
C GLY A 9 15.89 42.22 -17.12
N ILE A 10 16.43 41.64 -16.05
CA ILE A 10 16.56 40.19 -15.95
C ILE A 10 15.14 39.62 -15.82
N ARG A 11 14.64 39.00 -16.88
CA ARG A 11 13.47 38.13 -16.81
C ARG A 11 13.96 36.70 -16.74
N ALA A 12 14.34 36.27 -15.53
CA ALA A 12 14.40 34.86 -15.20
C ALA A 12 13.01 34.28 -15.52
N ARG A 13 12.93 33.41 -16.52
CA ARG A 13 11.72 32.64 -16.78
C ARG A 13 11.51 31.80 -15.53
N GLY A 14 10.45 32.10 -14.78
CA GLY A 14 9.99 31.26 -13.69
C GLY A 14 9.85 29.85 -14.25
N VAL A 15 10.75 28.97 -13.80
CA VAL A 15 10.50 27.54 -13.87
C VAL A 15 9.32 27.36 -12.93
N THR A 16 8.11 27.35 -13.50
CA THR A 16 6.97 26.75 -12.84
C THR A 16 7.43 25.33 -12.54
N PHE A 17 7.79 25.09 -11.28
CA PHE A 17 7.68 23.77 -10.71
C PHE A 17 6.21 23.44 -10.81
N SER A 18 5.81 22.95 -11.97
CA SER A 18 4.70 22.03 -12.08
C SER A 18 5.09 20.95 -11.10
N VAL A 19 4.60 21.07 -9.86
CA VAL A 19 4.47 19.94 -8.97
C VAL A 19 3.73 18.94 -9.83
N ARG A 20 4.51 18.03 -10.45
CA ARG A 20 3.96 16.81 -10.97
C ARG A 20 3.27 16.29 -9.72
N ARG A 21 1.94 16.37 -9.71
CA ARG A 21 1.15 15.46 -8.90
C ARG A 21 1.53 14.11 -9.48
N GLU A 22 2.66 13.59 -9.01
CA GLU A 22 2.98 12.20 -9.12
C GLU A 22 1.72 11.54 -8.60
N ARG A 23 1.06 10.80 -9.51
CA ARG A 23 -0.13 10.03 -9.15
C ARG A 23 0.12 9.40 -7.79
N PRO A 24 -0.84 9.48 -6.84
CA PRO A 24 -0.64 8.93 -5.51
C PRO A 24 0.00 7.53 -5.64
N PRO A 25 0.96 7.17 -4.78
CA PRO A 25 1.62 5.87 -4.84
C PRO A 25 0.63 4.71 -4.99
N VAL A 26 -0.58 4.90 -4.46
CA VAL A 26 -1.78 4.06 -4.59
C VAL A 26 -2.13 3.67 -6.03
N ASP A 27 -1.96 4.55 -7.04
CA ASP A 27 -2.28 4.21 -8.44
C ASP A 27 -1.23 3.26 -9.06
N LYS A 28 0.04 3.39 -8.65
CA LYS A 28 1.10 2.46 -9.06
C LYS A 28 0.94 1.13 -8.33
N ILE A 29 0.53 1.21 -7.06
CA ILE A 29 0.10 0.07 -6.25
C ILE A 29 -1.02 -0.66 -6.99
N GLN A 30 -2.18 -0.06 -7.21
CA GLN A 30 -3.28 -0.74 -7.92
C GLN A 30 -2.89 -1.38 -9.26
N LYS A 31 -1.94 -0.78 -9.99
CA LYS A 31 -1.48 -1.32 -11.28
C LYS A 31 -0.51 -2.50 -11.17
N GLN A 32 0.31 -2.55 -10.13
CA GLN A 32 1.20 -3.71 -9.85
C GLN A 32 0.54 -4.76 -8.96
N TRP A 33 -0.56 -4.39 -8.29
CA TRP A 33 -1.24 -5.16 -7.24
C TRP A 33 -2.60 -5.69 -7.69
N ALA A 34 -2.83 -5.83 -9.01
CA ALA A 34 -4.12 -6.19 -9.58
C ALA A 34 -4.68 -7.57 -9.13
N GLU A 35 -3.93 -8.35 -8.34
CA GLU A 35 -4.45 -9.54 -7.66
C GLU A 35 -5.09 -9.17 -6.31
N GLU A 36 -6.40 -8.90 -6.36
CA GLU A 36 -7.25 -8.86 -5.18
C GLU A 36 -7.21 -10.22 -4.45
N PHE A 37 -7.17 -10.23 -3.12
CA PHE A 37 -7.29 -11.48 -2.37
C PHE A 37 -8.75 -11.75 -2.02
N ARG A 38 -9.32 -12.75 -2.67
CA ARG A 38 -10.66 -13.28 -2.39
C ARG A 38 -10.50 -14.59 -1.66
N ALA A 39 -10.68 -14.59 -0.34
CA ALA A 39 -10.68 -15.84 0.40
C ALA A 39 -11.91 -16.70 0.01
N SER A 40 -11.65 -17.81 -0.66
CA SER A 40 -12.56 -18.94 -0.85
C SER A 40 -12.34 -20.00 0.23
N LYS A 41 -13.36 -20.80 0.53
CA LYS A 41 -13.24 -21.93 1.48
C LYS A 41 -12.23 -22.98 1.01
N ASP A 42 -12.04 -23.08 -0.30
CA ASP A 42 -11.12 -24.00 -0.96
C ASP A 42 -9.73 -23.40 -1.26
N ASP A 43 -9.48 -22.12 -0.94
CA ASP A 43 -8.22 -21.48 -1.34
C ASP A 43 -6.98 -22.14 -0.77
N ASP A 44 -6.07 -22.46 -1.68
CA ASP A 44 -4.80 -23.10 -1.38
C ASP A 44 -3.95 -22.22 -0.43
N PRO A 45 -3.38 -22.79 0.65
CA PRO A 45 -2.54 -22.05 1.57
C PRO A 45 -1.29 -21.50 0.87
N GLU A 46 -0.82 -22.15 -0.22
CA GLU A 46 0.26 -21.64 -1.05
C GLU A 46 -0.15 -20.35 -1.79
N LYS A 47 -1.40 -20.24 -2.26
CA LYS A 47 -1.90 -19.00 -2.88
C LYS A 47 -1.97 -17.86 -1.88
N ALA A 48 -2.47 -18.12 -0.67
CA ALA A 48 -2.53 -17.13 0.40
C ALA A 48 -1.11 -16.67 0.81
N LYS A 49 -0.18 -17.61 0.93
CA LYS A 49 1.23 -17.31 1.21
C LYS A 49 1.87 -16.50 0.08
N PHE A 50 1.72 -16.93 -1.16
CA PHE A 50 2.28 -16.22 -2.32
C PHE A 50 1.74 -14.80 -2.42
N TRP A 51 0.44 -14.60 -2.19
CA TRP A 51 -0.17 -13.28 -2.17
C TRP A 51 0.42 -12.38 -1.07
N LEU A 52 0.63 -12.92 0.14
CA LEU A 52 1.23 -12.18 1.26
C LEU A 52 2.70 -11.82 0.98
N GLU A 53 3.50 -12.75 0.47
CA GLU A 53 4.91 -12.52 0.13
C GLU A 53 5.06 -11.49 -1.00
N ASN A 54 4.23 -11.58 -2.04
CA ASN A 54 4.20 -10.60 -3.12
C ASN A 54 3.82 -9.21 -2.60
N THR A 55 2.81 -9.14 -1.73
CA THR A 55 2.40 -7.90 -1.06
C THR A 55 3.54 -7.27 -0.26
N ILE A 56 4.25 -8.05 0.57
CA ILE A 56 5.41 -7.56 1.35
C ILE A 56 6.47 -7.00 0.41
N ARG A 57 6.82 -7.75 -0.65
CA ARG A 57 7.82 -7.33 -1.62
C ARG A 57 7.46 -6.02 -2.29
N VAL A 58 6.21 -5.85 -2.73
CA VAL A 58 5.85 -4.60 -3.41
C VAL A 58 5.75 -3.43 -2.41
N PHE A 59 5.39 -3.65 -1.15
CA PHE A 59 5.49 -2.60 -0.13
C PHE A 59 6.94 -2.18 0.15
N ASP A 60 7.88 -3.13 0.13
CA ASP A 60 9.32 -2.87 0.25
C ASP A 60 9.85 -2.05 -0.94
N GLU A 61 9.52 -2.47 -2.18
CA GLU A 61 9.89 -1.76 -3.42
C GLU A 61 9.34 -0.33 -3.47
N LEU A 62 8.16 -0.11 -2.88
CA LEU A 62 7.53 1.21 -2.81
C LEU A 62 7.97 2.03 -1.59
N SER A 63 8.79 1.45 -0.70
CA SER A 63 9.17 2.05 0.59
C SER A 63 7.94 2.57 1.35
N CYS A 64 6.86 1.78 1.33
CA CYS A 64 5.57 2.20 1.86
C CYS A 64 5.61 2.21 3.40
N ARG A 65 5.05 3.25 4.01
CA ARG A 65 4.99 3.34 5.48
C ARG A 65 3.96 2.31 5.99
N PRO A 66 4.18 1.67 7.15
CA PRO A 66 3.26 0.65 7.68
C PRO A 66 1.79 1.11 7.75
N GLU A 67 1.56 2.39 8.06
CA GLU A 67 0.24 3.02 8.09
C GLU A 67 -0.45 3.07 6.72
N GLU A 68 0.32 3.25 5.65
CA GLU A 68 -0.15 3.27 4.27
C GLU A 68 -0.30 1.84 3.72
N CYS A 69 0.64 0.94 4.06
CA CYS A 69 0.55 -0.49 3.76
C CYS A 69 -0.77 -1.08 4.25
N MET A 70 -1.14 -0.75 5.50
CA MET A 70 -2.39 -1.21 6.08
C MET A 70 -3.63 -0.72 5.32
N LYS A 71 -3.68 0.55 4.92
CA LYS A 71 -4.81 1.06 4.11
C LYS A 71 -4.88 0.37 2.75
N CYS A 72 -3.72 0.09 2.15
CA CYS A 72 -3.63 -0.63 0.88
C CYS A 72 -4.10 -2.07 1.02
N VAL A 73 -3.59 -2.83 1.99
CA VAL A 73 -3.94 -4.24 2.19
C VAL A 73 -5.44 -4.41 2.46
N VAL A 74 -6.02 -3.55 3.29
CA VAL A 74 -7.46 -3.59 3.60
C VAL A 74 -8.30 -3.33 2.36
N SER A 75 -7.82 -2.48 1.45
CA SER A 75 -8.50 -2.18 0.19
C SER A 75 -8.42 -3.35 -0.81
N LEU A 76 -7.42 -4.23 -0.67
CA LEU A 76 -7.19 -5.41 -1.50
C LEU A 76 -7.95 -6.65 -1.03
N LEU A 77 -8.30 -6.70 0.25
CA LEU A 77 -9.15 -7.77 0.77
C LEU A 77 -10.56 -7.66 0.18
N ARG A 78 -11.11 -8.81 -0.23
CA ARG A 78 -12.46 -8.92 -0.76
C ARG A 78 -13.25 -10.01 -0.03
N ASP A 79 -14.57 -9.91 -0.14
CA ASP A 79 -15.53 -10.91 0.33
C ASP A 79 -15.27 -11.36 1.79
N SER A 80 -14.99 -12.65 1.99
CA SER A 80 -14.81 -13.24 3.31
C SER A 80 -13.55 -12.74 4.02
N ALA A 81 -12.49 -12.41 3.29
CA ALA A 81 -11.25 -11.88 3.87
C ALA A 81 -11.46 -10.47 4.44
N TYR A 82 -12.24 -9.63 3.74
CA TYR A 82 -12.59 -8.31 4.23
C TYR A 82 -13.47 -8.36 5.48
N GLN A 83 -14.46 -9.26 5.51
CA GLN A 83 -15.32 -9.46 6.69
C GLN A 83 -14.53 -9.99 7.90
N TRP A 84 -13.65 -10.97 7.67
CA TRP A 84 -12.75 -11.48 8.70
C TRP A 84 -11.87 -10.35 9.28
N TRP A 85 -11.25 -9.55 8.42
CA TRP A 85 -10.39 -8.47 8.85
C TRP A 85 -11.14 -7.40 9.66
N ASN A 86 -12.35 -7.00 9.24
CA ASN A 86 -13.18 -6.08 10.02
C ASN A 86 -13.54 -6.65 11.39
N THR A 87 -13.75 -7.95 11.50
CA THR A 87 -14.03 -8.61 12.78
C THR A 87 -12.83 -8.51 13.71
N ILE A 88 -11.62 -8.80 13.21
CA ILE A 88 -10.38 -8.67 13.98
C ILE A 88 -10.19 -7.22 14.46
N VAL A 89 -10.35 -6.23 13.58
CA VAL A 89 -10.21 -4.80 13.93
C VAL A 89 -11.32 -4.32 14.88
N SER A 90 -12.49 -4.98 14.91
CA SER A 90 -13.55 -4.69 15.88
C SER A 90 -13.23 -5.23 17.28
N VAL A 91 -12.54 -6.38 17.35
CA VAL A 91 -12.17 -7.04 18.61
C VAL A 91 -10.88 -6.46 19.20
N VAL A 92 -9.96 -6.04 18.34
CA VAL A 92 -8.64 -5.50 18.72
C VAL A 92 -8.67 -3.99 18.69
N GLN A 93 -8.11 -3.34 19.72
CA GLN A 93 -7.96 -1.88 19.73
C GLN A 93 -7.19 -1.41 18.49
N ARG A 94 -7.70 -0.37 17.82
CA ARG A 94 -7.11 0.14 16.57
C ARG A 94 -5.64 0.55 16.74
N GLU A 95 -5.20 0.96 17.93
CA GLU A 95 -3.80 1.27 18.21
C GLU A 95 -2.86 0.07 18.16
N ARG A 96 -3.37 -1.15 18.33
CA ARG A 96 -2.59 -2.39 18.26
C ARG A 96 -2.55 -2.98 16.85
N VAL A 97 -3.37 -2.48 15.94
CA VAL A 97 -3.46 -2.97 14.57
C VAL A 97 -2.34 -2.35 13.74
N ASN A 98 -1.28 -3.11 13.52
CA ASN A 98 -0.15 -2.73 12.67
C ASN A 98 0.09 -3.78 11.55
N TRP A 99 1.08 -3.51 10.70
CA TRP A 99 1.43 -4.38 9.56
C TRP A 99 1.90 -5.78 10.00
N GLU A 100 2.63 -5.89 11.11
CA GLU A 100 3.11 -7.16 11.64
C GLU A 100 1.95 -8.01 12.18
N PHE A 101 1.04 -7.39 12.94
CA PHE A 101 -0.16 -8.02 13.46
C PHE A 101 -1.06 -8.56 12.33
N PHE A 102 -1.21 -7.82 11.24
CA PHE A 102 -1.91 -8.30 10.05
C PHE A 102 -1.28 -9.59 9.51
N GLN A 103 0.05 -9.60 9.32
CA GLN A 103 0.77 -10.75 8.78
C GLN A 103 0.59 -11.98 9.67
N GLU A 104 0.74 -11.84 10.99
CA GLU A 104 0.59 -12.95 11.92
C GLU A 104 -0.83 -13.55 11.89
N GLU A 105 -1.86 -12.71 11.97
CA GLU A 105 -3.25 -13.17 11.98
C GLU A 105 -3.64 -13.78 10.62
N PHE A 106 -3.16 -13.19 9.52
CA PHE A 106 -3.38 -13.73 8.18
C PHE A 106 -2.71 -15.10 8.02
N TRP A 107 -1.47 -15.23 8.49
CA TRP A 107 -0.73 -16.49 8.45
C TRP A 107 -1.44 -17.57 9.27
N LYS A 108 -1.86 -17.26 10.50
CA LYS A 108 -2.62 -18.21 11.33
C LYS A 108 -3.91 -18.66 10.63
N LYS A 109 -4.65 -17.72 10.05
CA LYS A 109 -5.97 -17.98 9.48
C LYS A 109 -5.93 -18.78 8.18
N TYR A 110 -5.05 -18.41 7.26
CA TYR A 110 -5.07 -18.93 5.88
C TYR A 110 -3.94 -19.90 5.57
N ILE A 111 -2.82 -19.83 6.30
CA ILE A 111 -1.63 -20.64 6.02
C ILE A 111 -1.47 -21.75 7.07
N SER A 112 -1.59 -21.43 8.36
CA SER A 112 -1.40 -22.37 9.46
C SER A 112 -2.61 -23.27 9.72
N GLN A 113 -3.83 -22.79 9.45
CA GLN A 113 -5.06 -23.53 9.76
C GLN A 113 -5.17 -24.86 8.99
N ARG A 114 -4.42 -25.06 7.90
CA ARG A 114 -4.42 -26.30 7.09
C ARG A 114 -3.34 -27.31 7.47
N PHE A 115 -2.45 -26.99 8.42
CA PHE A 115 -1.43 -27.95 8.90
C PHE A 115 -1.89 -28.77 10.13
N ILE A 116 -3.13 -28.57 10.59
CA ILE A 116 -3.69 -29.26 11.77
C ILE A 116 -4.81 -30.24 11.38
N ASP A 117 -4.90 -30.64 10.10
CA ASP A 117 -5.80 -31.74 9.67
C ASP A 117 -5.03 -33.06 9.58
#